data_AF-A0A8T5EBU0-F1
#
_entry.id   AF-A0A8T5EBU0-F1
#
_cell.length_a   1.000
_cell.length_b   1.000
_cell.length_c   1.000
_cell.angle_alpha   90.00
_cell.angle_beta   90.00
_cell.angle_gamma   90.00
#
_symmetry.space_group_name_H-M   'P 1'
#
loop_
_entity.id
_entity.type
_entity.pdbx_description
1 polymer ?
#
loop_
_entity_poly.entity_id
_entity_poly.type
_entity_poly.pdbx_seq_one_letter_code
_entity_poly.pdbx_strand_id
1 'polypeptide(L)'
;ISVVEEAPVEIVEEVTEEDEEEIVEEELFSGDPVTFSVSVNDYPNHKDYSNLKKIANGYVNVYTVKKIGQTFKVMNTETKFTGSDGVAEVVIQPGQMVYFEGFITPGGAASGATKKESLLWTAPPFKNFGLGKICQTNYLATNKYLKNSQSYACAQALSTPYKDVGKFTLVPGETVAPEEMVEILPAADNHDLKVTSVGYGNQGFKATICNAGTTDQSGFKVKFTANGKDNTLTYAPTLMSGKCVTIGSWGYSYFGIEKEDFSEVTVMVDPLNEIVEFNEDNNEMGLAEDKPMLPAYDETKVDNKPMLPAYDETKVENKPMLPAYDDSNGKCLNGCDFQNKCLPVGTKIKSGRDGLFCNWNNEMAPQLVEGESCQNNYECESNSCMSGKCMDLEKQLQEQQNLLNKILSWLDNFFVR
;
A
#
# COMPACT_ATOMS: atom_id res chain seq x y z
N ILE A 1 44.04 -16.58 75.44
CA ILE A 1 43.78 -15.60 74.36
C ILE A 1 44.31 -16.22 73.08
N SER A 2 43.47 -16.21 72.04
CA SER A 2 43.69 -16.70 70.67
C SER A 2 43.50 -18.20 70.44
N VAL A 3 42.24 -18.59 70.28
CA VAL A 3 41.84 -19.76 69.49
C VAL A 3 41.42 -19.21 68.13
N VAL A 4 42.05 -19.71 67.08
CA VAL A 4 41.70 -19.47 65.68
C VAL A 4 40.57 -20.44 65.36
N GLU A 5 39.36 -19.93 65.15
CA GLU A 5 38.22 -20.73 64.68
C GLU A 5 38.21 -20.74 63.15
N GLU A 6 38.22 -21.96 62.60
CA GLU A 6 38.02 -22.27 61.20
C GLU A 6 36.56 -22.01 60.82
N ALA A 7 36.34 -21.27 59.73
CA ALA A 7 35.03 -21.00 59.16
C ALA A 7 34.51 -22.22 58.37
N PRO A 8 33.22 -22.58 58.48
CA PRO A 8 32.64 -23.64 57.67
C PRO A 8 32.12 -23.14 56.32
N VAL A 9 32.21 -24.05 55.37
CA VAL A 9 31.75 -24.06 53.98
C VAL A 9 30.35 -23.46 53.78
N GLU A 10 30.23 -22.46 52.91
CA GLU A 10 28.95 -21.95 52.40
C GLU A 10 28.67 -22.56 51.03
N ILE A 11 27.45 -23.07 50.88
CA ILE A 11 26.96 -23.85 49.74
C ILE A 11 26.72 -22.88 48.58
N VAL A 12 27.34 -23.16 47.43
CA VAL A 12 27.07 -22.46 46.18
C VAL A 12 25.74 -22.98 45.63
N GLU A 13 24.66 -22.22 45.79
CA GLU A 13 23.48 -22.36 44.93
C GLU A 13 23.71 -21.50 43.68
N GLU A 14 23.79 -22.16 42.52
CA GLU A 14 23.69 -21.54 41.21
C GLU A 14 22.32 -20.86 41.09
N VAL A 15 22.30 -19.54 41.15
CA VAL A 15 21.14 -18.75 40.71
C VAL A 15 21.28 -18.57 39.20
N THR A 16 20.44 -19.29 38.48
CA THR A 16 20.27 -19.21 37.03
C THR A 16 19.86 -17.80 36.61
N GLU A 17 20.50 -17.31 35.56
CA GLU A 17 20.15 -16.08 34.83
C GLU A 17 18.67 -16.11 34.41
N GLU A 18 17.80 -15.42 35.16
CA GLU A 18 16.50 -15.01 34.67
C GLU A 18 16.27 -13.53 35.02
N ASP A 19 16.19 -12.74 33.96
CA ASP A 19 15.61 -11.40 33.86
C ASP A 19 16.26 -10.28 34.69
N GLU A 20 17.40 -9.78 34.21
CA GLU A 20 17.76 -8.38 34.43
C GLU A 20 16.69 -7.49 33.78
N GLU A 21 15.71 -7.04 34.57
CA GLU A 21 14.88 -5.89 34.21
C GLU A 21 15.82 -4.69 33.96
N GLU A 22 15.94 -4.31 32.68
CA GLU A 22 16.65 -3.13 32.22
C GLU A 22 16.10 -1.89 32.97
N ILE A 23 16.84 -1.43 33.98
CA ILE A 23 16.57 -0.18 34.68
C ILE A 23 16.80 0.94 33.67
N VAL A 24 15.74 1.35 32.98
CA VAL A 24 15.76 2.51 32.09
C VAL A 24 15.96 3.75 32.96
N GLU A 25 17.18 4.29 32.99
CA GLU A 25 17.44 5.63 33.51
C GLU A 25 16.45 6.60 32.85
N GLU A 26 15.55 7.21 33.65
CA GLU A 26 14.73 8.31 33.17
C GLU A 26 15.67 9.46 32.80
N GLU A 27 15.97 9.62 31.51
CA GLU A 27 16.65 10.82 31.01
C GLU A 27 15.85 12.04 31.50
N LEU A 28 16.42 12.81 32.43
CA LEU A 28 15.82 14.04 32.92
C LEU A 28 15.88 15.09 31.80
N PHE A 29 14.79 15.20 31.04
CA PHE A 29 14.67 16.23 30.00
C PHE A 29 14.42 17.59 30.67
N SER A 30 15.39 18.51 30.55
CA SER A 30 15.22 19.90 30.96
C SER A 30 14.37 20.67 29.94
N GLY A 31 13.36 21.41 30.40
CA GLY A 31 12.57 22.32 29.56
C GLY A 31 11.17 22.56 30.11
N ASP A 32 10.38 23.36 29.38
CA ASP A 32 8.98 23.65 29.75
C ASP A 32 7.99 22.72 29.02
N PRO A 33 6.82 22.45 29.62
CA PRO A 33 5.71 21.81 28.90
C PRO A 33 5.30 22.63 27.67
N VAL A 34 4.91 21.94 26.61
CA VAL A 34 4.46 22.57 25.36
C VAL A 34 2.95 22.42 25.24
N THR A 35 2.22 23.52 25.16
CA THR A 35 0.83 23.52 24.67
C THR A 35 0.86 23.42 23.15
N PHE A 36 0.26 22.36 22.61
CA PHE A 36 0.33 21.99 21.22
C PHE A 36 -1.07 21.88 20.63
N SER A 37 -1.31 22.56 19.51
CA SER A 37 -2.61 22.59 18.85
C SER A 37 -2.72 21.52 17.78
N VAL A 38 -3.78 20.72 17.82
CA VAL A 38 -4.04 19.65 16.85
C VAL A 38 -5.41 19.84 16.23
N SER A 39 -5.48 19.94 14.90
CA SER A 39 -6.75 20.03 14.17
C SER A 39 -6.99 18.83 13.28
N VAL A 40 -8.26 18.49 13.03
CA VAL A 40 -8.63 17.43 12.08
C VAL A 40 -8.93 18.06 10.72
N ASN A 41 -8.49 17.45 9.62
CA ASN A 41 -8.75 17.92 8.26
C ASN A 41 -9.39 16.86 7.37
N ASP A 42 -10.03 17.33 6.30
CA ASP A 42 -10.76 16.54 5.31
C ASP A 42 -9.90 15.97 4.18
N TYR A 43 -8.57 15.90 4.35
CA TYR A 43 -7.66 15.35 3.35
C TYR A 43 -8.12 14.02 2.74
N PRO A 44 -8.65 13.02 3.49
CA PRO A 44 -9.14 11.78 2.89
C PRO A 44 -10.17 11.99 1.76
N ASN A 45 -10.96 13.06 1.81
CA ASN A 45 -12.03 13.32 0.84
C ASN A 45 -11.53 13.87 -0.51
N HIS A 46 -10.42 14.60 -0.53
CA HIS A 46 -9.99 15.32 -1.74
C HIS A 46 -8.51 15.11 -2.09
N LYS A 47 -7.72 14.50 -1.19
CA LYS A 47 -6.31 14.11 -1.38
C LYS A 47 -5.41 15.24 -1.93
N ASP A 48 -5.75 16.49 -1.63
CA ASP A 48 -5.02 17.69 -2.09
C ASP A 48 -4.64 18.60 -0.92
N TYR A 49 -3.36 18.61 -0.55
CA TYR A 49 -2.84 19.43 0.55
C TYR A 49 -3.03 20.94 0.34
N SER A 50 -3.26 21.40 -0.89
CA SER A 50 -3.46 22.82 -1.22
C SER A 50 -4.84 23.33 -0.82
N ASN A 51 -5.79 22.42 -0.59
CA ASN A 51 -7.21 22.71 -0.38
C ASN A 51 -7.76 22.12 0.93
N LEU A 52 -6.89 21.83 1.90
CA LEU A 52 -7.29 21.28 3.20
C LEU A 52 -8.30 22.17 3.92
N LYS A 53 -9.43 21.60 4.30
CA LYS A 53 -10.40 22.22 5.20
C LYS A 53 -10.31 21.59 6.57
N LYS A 54 -10.31 22.46 7.56
CA LYS A 54 -10.43 22.06 8.96
C LYS A 54 -11.85 21.58 9.24
N ILE A 55 -11.97 20.47 9.96
CA ILE A 55 -13.22 19.90 10.42
C ILE A 55 -13.51 20.42 11.83
N ALA A 56 -14.66 21.05 12.01
CA ALA A 56 -15.17 21.43 13.32
C ALA A 56 -15.83 20.21 14.00
N ASN A 57 -15.84 20.20 15.34
CA ASN A 57 -16.46 19.17 16.18
C ASN A 57 -15.92 17.74 15.93
N GLY A 58 -14.68 17.62 15.48
CA GLY A 58 -13.95 16.35 15.43
C GLY A 58 -13.32 15.97 16.76
N TYR A 59 -12.57 14.88 16.75
CA TYR A 59 -11.88 14.28 17.89
C TYR A 59 -10.43 13.99 17.52
N VAL A 60 -9.52 14.15 18.48
CA VAL A 60 -8.10 13.81 18.33
C VAL A 60 -7.75 12.80 19.39
N ASN A 61 -7.28 11.63 18.98
CA ASN A 61 -6.60 10.72 19.89
C ASN A 61 -5.14 11.14 20.03
N VAL A 62 -4.70 11.27 21.26
CA VAL A 62 -3.33 11.56 21.69
C VAL A 62 -2.78 10.31 22.34
N TYR A 63 -1.77 9.71 21.73
CA TYR A 63 -1.11 8.52 22.26
C TYR A 63 0.21 8.94 22.88
N THR A 64 0.38 8.71 24.18
CA THR A 64 1.70 8.76 24.81
C THR A 64 2.39 7.42 24.60
N VAL A 65 3.62 7.44 24.11
CA VAL A 65 4.28 6.22 23.62
C VAL A 65 5.65 6.04 24.26
N LYS A 66 6.09 4.79 24.36
CA LYS A 66 7.46 4.44 24.76
C LYS A 66 8.11 3.64 23.65
N LYS A 67 9.41 3.84 23.45
CA LYS A 67 10.22 3.04 22.53
C LYS A 67 10.51 1.70 23.18
N ILE A 68 10.30 0.60 22.46
CA ILE A 68 10.62 -0.77 22.88
C ILE A 68 11.41 -1.41 21.73
N GLY A 69 12.70 -1.64 21.92
CA GLY A 69 13.59 -2.05 20.83
C GLY A 69 13.58 -1.05 19.67
N GLN A 70 13.11 -1.46 18.49
CA GLN A 70 12.97 -0.61 17.29
C GLN A 70 11.54 -0.12 17.04
N THR A 71 10.58 -0.47 17.90
CA THR A 71 9.16 -0.10 17.74
C THR A 71 8.70 0.83 18.85
N PHE A 72 7.49 1.37 18.69
CA PHE A 72 6.79 2.18 19.68
C PHE A 72 5.56 1.45 20.16
N LYS A 73 5.32 1.52 21.47
CA LYS A 73 4.13 0.99 22.15
C LYS A 73 3.36 2.13 22.80
N VAL A 74 2.03 2.08 22.71
CA VAL A 74 1.16 3.01 23.44
C VAL A 74 1.24 2.70 24.94
N MET A 75 1.45 3.73 25.74
CA MET A 75 1.44 3.67 27.20
C MET A 75 0.16 4.28 27.77
N ASN A 76 -0.36 5.33 27.13
CA ASN A 76 -1.59 5.99 27.52
C ASN A 76 -2.27 6.61 26.31
N THR A 77 -3.59 6.62 26.29
CA THR A 77 -4.41 7.26 25.25
C THR A 77 -5.32 8.29 25.88
N GLU A 78 -5.41 9.47 25.26
CA GLU A 78 -6.38 10.49 25.60
C GLU A 78 -7.13 10.92 24.34
N THR A 79 -8.46 11.00 24.40
CA THR A 79 -9.28 11.54 23.30
C THR A 79 -9.72 12.97 23.64
N LYS A 80 -9.36 13.93 22.78
CA LYS A 80 -9.74 15.34 22.90
C LYS A 80 -10.81 15.70 21.88
N PHE A 81 -11.90 16.33 22.33
CA PHE A 81 -12.86 16.96 21.44
C PHE A 81 -12.31 18.32 20.95
N THR A 82 -12.46 18.59 19.66
CA THR A 82 -11.86 19.77 19.00
C THR A 82 -12.74 21.01 19.00
N GLY A 83 -14.00 20.92 19.45
CA GLY A 83 -14.89 22.08 19.51
C GLY A 83 -15.23 22.69 18.14
N SER A 84 -15.91 23.84 18.17
CA SER A 84 -16.41 24.51 16.95
C SER A 84 -15.32 25.19 16.12
N ASP A 85 -14.17 25.50 16.72
CA ASP A 85 -12.98 26.02 16.05
C ASP A 85 -12.10 24.91 15.43
N GLY A 86 -12.43 23.64 15.70
CA GLY A 86 -11.79 22.46 15.12
C GLY A 86 -10.35 22.25 15.61
N VAL A 87 -10.03 22.69 16.82
CA VAL A 87 -8.69 22.58 17.41
C VAL A 87 -8.77 21.96 18.81
N ALA A 88 -7.99 20.90 19.03
CA ALA A 88 -7.72 20.37 20.35
C ALA A 88 -6.38 20.91 20.87
N GLU A 89 -6.35 21.42 22.10
CA GLU A 89 -5.12 21.76 22.80
C GLU A 89 -4.65 20.61 23.69
N VAL A 90 -3.36 20.30 23.59
CA VAL A 90 -2.72 19.20 24.32
C VAL A 90 -1.46 19.72 24.99
N VAL A 91 -1.28 19.42 26.27
CA VAL A 91 -0.06 19.78 27.01
C VAL A 91 0.89 18.59 27.01
N ILE A 92 2.09 18.78 26.49
CA ILE A 92 3.10 17.72 26.32
C ILE A 92 4.29 18.01 27.22
N GLN A 93 4.55 17.12 28.17
CA GLN A 93 5.64 17.29 29.14
C GLN A 93 7.02 17.14 28.48
N PRO A 94 8.08 17.79 29.00
CA PRO A 94 9.45 17.56 28.54
C PRO A 94 9.78 16.07 28.52
N GLY A 95 10.38 15.59 27.44
CA GLY A 95 10.73 14.18 27.25
C GLY A 95 9.63 13.28 26.74
N GLN A 96 8.36 13.66 26.90
CA GLN A 96 7.21 12.85 26.50
C GLN A 96 7.19 12.66 24.98
N MET A 97 6.99 11.41 24.55
CA MET A 97 6.76 11.05 23.15
C MET A 97 5.26 10.88 22.91
N VAL A 98 4.75 11.53 21.87
CA VAL A 98 3.33 11.52 21.51
C VAL A 98 3.08 11.29 20.02
N TYR A 99 1.95 10.69 19.72
CA TYR A 99 1.42 10.52 18.36
C TYR A 99 -0.05 10.93 18.32
N PHE A 100 -0.53 11.38 17.17
CA PHE A 100 -1.89 11.94 17.01
C PHE A 100 -2.64 11.26 15.88
N GLU A 101 -3.93 10.97 16.09
CA GLU A 101 -4.85 10.54 15.04
C GLU A 101 -6.14 11.36 15.12
N GLY A 102 -6.64 11.82 13.98
CA GLY A 102 -7.87 12.60 13.87
C GLY A 102 -9.08 11.72 13.56
N PHE A 103 -10.24 12.13 14.07
CA PHE A 103 -11.52 11.48 13.82
C PHE A 103 -12.63 12.55 13.75
N ILE A 104 -13.72 12.24 13.07
CA ILE A 104 -14.95 13.02 12.98
C ILE A 104 -15.90 12.60 14.11
N THR A 105 -15.91 11.31 14.47
CA THR A 105 -16.87 10.77 15.44
C THR A 105 -16.23 10.24 16.72
N PRO A 106 -16.97 10.25 17.84
CA PRO A 106 -16.49 9.66 19.09
C PRO A 106 -16.31 8.13 18.97
N GLY A 107 -17.17 7.45 18.19
CA GLY A 107 -17.05 6.01 17.94
C GLY A 107 -15.83 5.64 17.10
N GLY A 108 -15.51 6.45 16.07
CA GLY A 108 -14.28 6.33 15.29
C GLY A 108 -13.05 6.50 16.16
N ALA A 109 -13.04 7.54 17.01
CA ALA A 109 -11.96 7.77 17.97
C ALA A 109 -11.77 6.61 18.95
N ALA A 110 -12.84 6.08 19.55
CA ALA A 110 -12.76 4.93 20.45
C ALA A 110 -12.24 3.66 19.76
N SER A 111 -12.67 3.42 18.52
CA SER A 111 -12.21 2.27 17.72
C SER A 111 -10.75 2.41 17.32
N GLY A 112 -10.33 3.61 16.89
CA GLY A 112 -8.94 3.92 16.57
C GLY A 112 -8.02 3.80 17.78
N ALA A 113 -8.47 4.22 18.97
CA ALA A 113 -7.73 4.04 20.22
C ALA A 113 -7.45 2.56 20.50
N THR A 114 -8.49 1.74 20.53
CA THR A 114 -8.37 0.28 20.75
C THR A 114 -7.43 -0.38 19.74
N LYS A 115 -7.57 -0.05 18.45
CA LYS A 115 -6.68 -0.57 17.40
C LYS A 115 -5.23 -0.15 17.66
N LYS A 116 -4.98 1.12 17.95
CA LYS A 116 -3.63 1.65 18.11
C LYS A 116 -2.91 1.09 19.35
N GLU A 117 -3.64 0.88 20.44
CA GLU A 117 -3.10 0.32 21.69
C GLU A 117 -2.57 -1.11 21.53
N SER A 118 -3.16 -1.89 20.62
CA SER A 118 -2.73 -3.26 20.32
C SER A 118 -1.59 -3.37 19.31
N LEU A 119 -1.15 -2.24 18.74
CA LEU A 119 -0.16 -2.21 17.66
C LEU A 119 1.23 -1.79 18.17
N LEU A 120 2.26 -2.50 17.70
CA LEU A 120 3.63 -2.00 17.68
C LEU A 120 3.93 -1.43 16.30
N TRP A 121 4.44 -0.20 16.22
CA TRP A 121 4.76 0.42 14.93
C TRP A 121 6.14 1.10 14.94
N THR A 122 6.66 1.40 13.75
CA THR A 122 8.00 1.96 13.55
C THR A 122 8.00 3.43 13.12
N ALA A 123 6.85 3.97 12.67
CA ALA A 123 6.71 5.37 12.30
C ALA A 123 7.05 6.31 13.49
N PRO A 124 7.94 7.30 13.29
CA PRO A 124 8.49 8.09 14.38
C PRO A 124 7.44 9.02 15.01
N PRO A 125 7.22 8.96 16.34
CA PRO A 125 6.36 9.90 17.05
C PRO A 125 7.02 11.28 17.19
N PHE A 126 6.30 12.23 17.76
CA PHE A 126 6.84 13.52 18.17
C PHE A 126 7.33 13.47 19.61
N LYS A 127 8.30 14.29 19.97
CA LYS A 127 8.86 14.42 21.31
C LYS A 127 9.05 15.88 21.69
N ASN A 128 8.71 16.22 22.93
CA ASN A 128 9.09 17.50 23.50
C ASN A 128 10.56 17.45 23.96
N PHE A 129 11.44 18.15 23.25
CA PHE A 129 12.87 18.25 23.59
C PHE A 129 13.19 19.48 24.48
N GLY A 130 12.18 20.15 25.05
CA GLY A 130 12.36 21.35 25.86
C GLY A 130 12.58 22.63 25.05
N LEU A 131 12.18 22.65 23.77
CA LEU A 131 12.46 23.75 22.82
C LEU A 131 11.26 24.66 22.58
N GLY A 132 10.21 24.62 23.42
CA GLY A 132 8.95 25.35 23.20
C GLY A 132 8.11 24.85 22.02
N LYS A 133 8.47 23.69 21.47
CA LYS A 133 7.82 22.98 20.35
C LYS A 133 8.16 21.50 20.42
N ILE A 134 7.40 20.66 19.70
CA ILE A 134 7.69 19.22 19.59
C ILE A 134 8.32 18.90 18.23
N CYS A 135 9.17 17.88 18.19
CA CYS A 135 9.89 17.45 16.98
C CYS A 135 9.76 15.93 16.80
N GLN A 136 9.80 15.42 15.56
CA GLN A 136 9.87 13.97 15.32
C GLN A 136 11.11 13.35 16.01
N THR A 137 10.96 12.20 16.66
CA THR A 137 12.00 11.60 17.53
C THR A 137 13.35 11.31 16.88
N ASN A 138 13.41 11.22 15.55
CA ASN A 138 14.65 10.98 14.80
C ASN A 138 15.08 12.18 13.93
N TYR A 139 14.63 13.40 14.26
CA TYR A 139 14.89 14.57 13.41
C TYR A 139 16.38 14.94 13.26
N LEU A 140 17.24 14.46 14.18
CA LEU A 140 18.69 14.67 14.12
C LEU A 140 19.38 13.70 13.14
N ALA A 141 18.74 12.60 12.73
CA ALA A 141 19.28 11.64 11.76
C ALA A 141 18.54 11.62 10.39
N THR A 142 17.52 12.47 10.19
CA THR A 142 16.69 12.51 8.96
C THR A 142 17.43 13.10 7.75
N ASN A 143 18.30 12.31 7.14
CA ASN A 143 19.13 12.71 6.01
C ASN A 143 18.57 12.32 4.61
N LYS A 144 17.24 12.29 4.40
CA LYS A 144 16.69 12.14 3.02
C LYS A 144 15.29 12.73 2.79
N TYR A 145 14.36 12.57 3.75
CA TYR A 145 12.95 12.96 3.55
C TYR A 145 12.60 14.41 3.93
N LEU A 146 13.31 15.01 4.89
CA LEU A 146 12.99 16.35 5.43
C LEU A 146 14.01 17.45 5.05
N LYS A 147 14.87 17.16 4.06
CA LYS A 147 15.92 18.08 3.56
C LYS A 147 16.77 18.74 4.66
N ASN A 148 17.04 18.04 5.77
CA ASN A 148 17.82 18.55 6.91
C ASN A 148 17.30 19.86 7.53
N SER A 149 16.00 20.17 7.40
CA SER A 149 15.45 21.43 7.88
C SER A 149 14.64 21.25 9.16
N GLN A 150 15.14 21.82 10.27
CA GLN A 150 14.50 21.77 11.59
C GLN A 150 13.06 22.35 11.60
N SER A 151 12.76 23.27 10.68
CA SER A 151 11.41 23.85 10.51
C SER A 151 10.38 22.86 9.97
N TYR A 152 10.79 21.79 9.27
CA TYR A 152 9.88 20.76 8.77
C TYR A 152 9.66 19.62 9.77
N ALA A 153 10.64 19.37 10.65
CA ALA A 153 10.58 18.27 11.60
C ALA A 153 9.97 18.66 12.96
N CYS A 154 9.89 19.96 13.24
CA CYS A 154 9.41 20.51 14.50
C CYS A 154 8.26 21.49 14.27
N ALA A 155 7.21 21.40 15.08
CA ALA A 155 6.04 22.26 14.96
C ALA A 155 5.48 22.67 16.34
N GLN A 156 4.65 23.70 16.35
CA GLN A 156 3.83 24.12 17.51
C GLN A 156 2.34 23.76 17.32
N ALA A 157 1.97 23.38 16.10
CA ALA A 157 0.65 22.86 15.77
C ALA A 157 0.77 21.88 14.60
N LEU A 158 -0.19 20.98 14.47
CA LEU A 158 -0.34 20.14 13.28
C LEU A 158 -1.81 19.93 12.93
N SER A 159 -2.05 19.45 11.72
CA SER A 159 -3.37 18.95 11.34
C SER A 159 -3.29 17.50 10.90
N THR A 160 -4.12 16.64 11.49
CA THR A 160 -4.25 15.23 11.14
C THR A 160 -5.39 15.02 10.15
N PRO A 161 -5.22 14.16 9.13
CA PRO A 161 -6.36 13.64 8.39
C PRO A 161 -7.26 12.82 9.33
N TYR A 162 -8.57 12.87 9.14
CA TYR A 162 -9.48 11.99 9.88
C TYR A 162 -9.35 10.53 9.43
N LYS A 163 -9.70 9.58 10.30
CA LYS A 163 -9.56 8.13 10.07
C LYS A 163 -10.84 7.31 10.30
N ASP A 164 -11.99 7.96 10.39
CA ASP A 164 -13.26 7.26 10.57
C ASP A 164 -13.49 6.25 9.43
N VAL A 165 -13.81 5.02 9.85
CA VAL A 165 -14.19 3.93 8.97
C VAL A 165 -15.72 3.98 8.77
N GLY A 166 -16.17 4.23 7.54
CA GLY A 166 -17.59 4.39 7.17
C GLY A 166 -18.05 5.82 6.88
N LYS A 167 -19.01 5.97 5.96
CA LYS A 167 -19.55 7.28 5.51
C LYS A 167 -20.18 8.06 6.66
N PHE A 168 -19.69 9.29 6.87
CA PHE A 168 -20.45 10.37 7.48
C PHE A 168 -20.79 11.40 6.41
N THR A 169 -22.08 11.64 6.18
CA THR A 169 -22.50 12.81 5.40
C THR A 169 -22.42 14.02 6.34
N LEU A 170 -21.44 14.89 6.13
CA LEU A 170 -21.45 16.22 6.76
C LEU A 170 -22.63 16.99 6.18
N VAL A 171 -23.79 16.93 6.83
CA VAL A 171 -24.91 17.80 6.48
C VAL A 171 -24.55 19.19 6.99
N PRO A 172 -24.36 20.20 6.12
CA PRO A 172 -23.99 21.54 6.58
C PRO A 172 -25.18 22.15 7.34
N GLY A 173 -25.04 22.32 8.66
CA GLY A 173 -25.89 23.21 9.44
C GLY A 173 -26.81 22.58 10.49
N GLU A 174 -26.67 21.32 10.89
CA GLU A 174 -27.49 20.76 11.97
C GLU A 174 -26.66 20.40 13.21
N THR A 175 -26.99 21.06 14.32
CA THR A 175 -26.44 20.78 15.64
C THR A 175 -27.03 19.46 16.15
N VAL A 176 -26.29 18.36 16.03
CA VAL A 176 -26.67 17.09 16.66
C VAL A 176 -26.28 17.16 18.14
N ALA A 177 -27.28 17.15 19.01
CA ALA A 177 -27.08 17.06 20.46
C ALA A 177 -26.42 15.71 20.80
N PRO A 178 -25.53 15.66 21.81
CA PRO A 178 -25.03 14.39 22.30
C PRO A 178 -26.17 13.68 23.04
N GLU A 179 -26.25 12.36 22.92
CA GLU A 179 -27.20 11.48 23.62
C GLU A 179 -28.54 11.20 22.90
N GLU A 180 -28.51 10.64 21.69
CA GLU A 180 -29.45 9.56 21.35
C GLU A 180 -28.68 8.47 20.60
N MET A 181 -28.65 7.26 21.19
CA MET A 181 -28.23 6.06 20.47
C MET A 181 -29.24 5.82 19.36
N VAL A 182 -28.91 6.28 18.16
CA VAL A 182 -29.62 5.88 16.95
C VAL A 182 -29.35 4.40 16.76
N GLU A 183 -30.41 3.59 16.88
CA GLU A 183 -30.40 2.19 16.48
C GLU A 183 -30.07 2.13 14.98
N ILE A 184 -28.80 1.83 14.67
CA ILE A 184 -28.30 1.81 13.30
C ILE A 184 -28.94 0.61 12.59
N LEU A 185 -29.99 0.88 11.82
CA LEU A 185 -30.42 -0.04 10.76
C LEU A 185 -29.19 -0.38 9.92
N PRO A 186 -28.91 -1.66 9.59
CA PRO A 186 -27.74 -2.02 8.80
C PRO A 186 -27.82 -1.24 7.48
N ALA A 187 -26.84 -0.38 7.24
CA ALA A 187 -26.77 0.42 6.03
C ALA A 187 -26.80 -0.53 4.83
N ALA A 188 -27.85 -0.41 4.00
CA ALA A 188 -28.05 -1.27 2.85
C ALA A 188 -26.90 -1.17 1.83
N ASP A 189 -26.14 -0.06 1.85
CA ASP A 189 -25.05 0.21 0.93
C ASP A 189 -23.69 0.38 1.66
N ASN A 190 -22.96 -0.72 1.84
CA ASN A 190 -21.58 -0.73 2.33
C ASN A 190 -20.63 -1.11 1.17
N HIS A 191 -19.63 -0.27 0.89
CA HIS A 191 -18.56 -0.52 -0.09
C HIS A 191 -17.28 -0.82 0.71
N ASP A 192 -16.54 -1.89 0.39
CA ASP A 192 -15.25 -2.21 1.05
C ASP A 192 -14.43 -3.08 0.10
N LEU A 193 -13.47 -2.48 -0.60
CA LEU A 193 -12.50 -3.08 -1.51
C LEU A 193 -11.16 -3.22 -0.80
N LYS A 194 -10.73 -4.46 -0.62
CA LYS A 194 -9.52 -4.80 0.12
C LYS A 194 -8.48 -5.45 -0.78
N VAL A 195 -7.21 -5.13 -0.58
CA VAL A 195 -6.09 -5.95 -1.08
C VAL A 195 -5.82 -7.09 -0.09
N THR A 196 -5.92 -8.34 -0.54
CA THR A 196 -5.77 -9.54 0.32
C THR A 196 -4.48 -10.29 0.10
N SER A 197 -3.89 -10.18 -1.09
CA SER A 197 -2.57 -10.71 -1.37
C SER A 197 -1.89 -9.93 -2.49
N VAL A 198 -0.57 -9.84 -2.42
CA VAL A 198 0.29 -9.35 -3.49
C VAL A 198 1.35 -10.41 -3.74
N GLY A 199 1.65 -10.68 -4.99
CA GLY A 199 2.63 -11.70 -5.35
C GLY A 199 3.27 -11.48 -6.71
N TYR A 200 4.24 -12.33 -7.01
CA TYR A 200 4.86 -12.41 -8.32
C TYR A 200 3.97 -13.22 -9.29
N GLY A 201 3.77 -12.70 -10.49
CA GLY A 201 3.22 -13.41 -11.63
C GLY A 201 4.32 -13.77 -12.64
N ASN A 202 3.95 -14.39 -13.76
CA ASN A 202 4.95 -14.84 -14.74
C ASN A 202 5.64 -13.69 -15.48
N GLN A 203 4.94 -12.57 -15.68
CA GLN A 203 5.43 -11.45 -16.47
C GLN A 203 5.44 -10.13 -15.71
N GLY A 204 4.76 -10.03 -14.56
CA GLY A 204 4.64 -8.86 -13.71
C GLY A 204 4.05 -9.26 -12.35
N PHE A 205 3.64 -8.30 -11.53
CA PHE A 205 3.01 -8.56 -10.24
C PHE A 205 1.55 -8.97 -10.39
N LYS A 206 1.00 -9.61 -9.36
CA LYS A 206 -0.42 -9.93 -9.23
C LYS A 206 -0.91 -9.51 -7.85
N ALA A 207 -2.16 -9.08 -7.77
CA ALA A 207 -2.82 -8.77 -6.51
C ALA A 207 -4.24 -9.34 -6.49
N THR A 208 -4.67 -9.81 -5.32
CA THR A 208 -6.04 -10.26 -5.12
C THR A 208 -6.83 -9.18 -4.40
N ILE A 209 -7.85 -8.66 -5.07
CA ILE A 209 -8.75 -7.63 -4.57
C ILE A 209 -10.07 -8.28 -4.20
N CYS A 210 -10.59 -8.01 -3.02
CA CYS A 210 -11.85 -8.55 -2.54
C CYS A 210 -12.83 -7.43 -2.24
N ASN A 211 -14.09 -7.61 -2.61
CA ASN A 211 -15.19 -6.76 -2.17
C ASN A 211 -15.78 -7.35 -0.88
N ALA A 212 -15.35 -6.85 0.26
CA ALA A 212 -15.88 -7.18 1.58
C ALA A 212 -17.16 -6.38 1.93
N GLY A 213 -17.57 -5.44 1.08
CA GLY A 213 -18.79 -4.65 1.23
C GLY A 213 -20.05 -5.45 0.92
N THR A 214 -21.22 -4.82 1.11
CA THR A 214 -22.55 -5.38 0.78
C THR A 214 -23.03 -4.99 -0.62
N THR A 215 -22.32 -4.09 -1.30
CA THR A 215 -22.66 -3.58 -2.63
C THR A 215 -21.65 -4.03 -3.67
N ASP A 216 -22.13 -4.33 -4.89
CA ASP A 216 -21.28 -4.69 -6.02
C ASP A 216 -20.47 -3.49 -6.51
N GLN A 217 -19.18 -3.68 -6.79
CA GLN A 217 -18.27 -2.61 -7.26
C GLN A 217 -17.87 -2.81 -8.70
N SER A 218 -17.74 -1.73 -9.47
CA SER A 218 -17.21 -1.78 -10.84
C SER A 218 -16.46 -0.49 -11.16
N GLY A 219 -15.56 -0.55 -12.14
CA GLY A 219 -14.80 0.62 -12.58
C GLY A 219 -13.74 1.12 -11.60
N PHE A 220 -13.47 0.40 -10.52
CA PHE A 220 -12.45 0.80 -9.54
C PHE A 220 -11.04 0.67 -10.11
N LYS A 221 -10.12 1.48 -9.59
CA LYS A 221 -8.73 1.51 -10.05
C LYS A 221 -7.84 0.66 -9.13
N VAL A 222 -6.79 0.07 -9.68
CA VAL A 222 -5.75 -0.67 -8.93
C VAL A 222 -4.40 -0.17 -9.38
N LYS A 223 -3.60 0.33 -8.44
CA LYS A 223 -2.26 0.86 -8.67
C LYS A 223 -1.21 -0.10 -8.14
N PHE A 224 -0.30 -0.52 -9.02
CA PHE A 224 0.93 -1.22 -8.66
C PHE A 224 2.09 -0.22 -8.67
N THR A 225 2.88 -0.20 -7.60
CA THR A 225 4.06 0.65 -7.47
C THR A 225 5.26 -0.23 -7.22
N ALA A 226 6.27 -0.17 -8.08
CA ALA A 226 7.53 -0.89 -7.90
C ALA A 226 8.68 -0.10 -8.51
N ASN A 227 9.83 -0.08 -7.83
CA ASN A 227 11.04 0.64 -8.27
C ASN A 227 10.78 2.11 -8.68
N GLY A 228 9.92 2.80 -7.93
CA GLY A 228 9.54 4.20 -8.18
C GLY A 228 8.67 4.44 -9.43
N LYS A 229 8.13 3.38 -10.05
CA LYS A 229 7.23 3.45 -11.20
C LYS A 229 5.83 2.96 -10.85
N ASP A 230 4.84 3.63 -11.43
CA ASP A 230 3.43 3.41 -11.16
C ASP A 230 2.72 2.79 -12.38
N ASN A 231 1.90 1.78 -12.13
CA ASN A 231 0.97 1.20 -13.10
C ASN A 231 -0.44 1.19 -12.52
N THR A 232 -1.32 2.08 -13.00
CA THR A 232 -2.72 2.14 -12.60
C THR A 232 -3.61 1.51 -13.67
N LEU A 233 -4.40 0.53 -13.27
CA LEU A 233 -5.35 -0.20 -14.11
C LEU A 233 -6.78 0.09 -13.63
N THR A 234 -7.75 0.10 -14.54
CA THR A 234 -9.17 0.16 -14.18
C THR A 234 -9.78 -1.22 -14.33
N TYR A 235 -10.37 -1.74 -13.26
CA TYR A 235 -11.17 -2.95 -13.29
C TYR A 235 -12.59 -2.62 -13.75
N ALA A 236 -12.84 -2.73 -15.05
CA ALA A 236 -14.13 -2.44 -15.64
C ALA A 236 -15.28 -3.41 -15.23
N PRO A 237 -15.05 -4.73 -15.03
CA PRO A 237 -16.13 -5.64 -14.67
C PRO A 237 -16.71 -5.36 -13.28
N THR A 238 -17.87 -5.98 -13.00
CA THR A 238 -18.48 -5.95 -11.67
C THR A 238 -17.87 -7.01 -10.77
N LEU A 239 -17.31 -6.58 -9.64
CA LEU A 239 -16.91 -7.41 -8.52
C LEU A 239 -18.07 -7.49 -7.52
N MET A 240 -18.76 -8.63 -7.53
CA MET A 240 -19.89 -8.88 -6.63
C MET A 240 -19.47 -8.82 -5.16
N SER A 241 -20.41 -8.41 -4.29
CA SER A 241 -20.23 -8.48 -2.84
C SER A 241 -19.75 -9.86 -2.38
N GLY A 242 -18.76 -9.87 -1.48
CA GLY A 242 -18.13 -11.08 -0.93
C GLY A 242 -17.24 -11.85 -1.90
N LYS A 243 -16.96 -11.32 -3.11
CA LYS A 243 -16.11 -11.97 -4.12
C LYS A 243 -14.76 -11.28 -4.25
N CYS A 244 -13.80 -12.04 -4.79
CA CYS A 244 -12.45 -11.57 -5.04
C CYS A 244 -12.07 -11.76 -6.51
N VAL A 245 -11.15 -10.93 -6.98
CA VAL A 245 -10.54 -11.00 -8.31
C VAL A 245 -9.03 -10.84 -8.22
N THR A 246 -8.30 -11.58 -9.04
CA THR A 246 -6.85 -11.39 -9.19
C THR A 246 -6.57 -10.52 -10.40
N ILE A 247 -5.82 -9.44 -10.18
CA ILE A 247 -5.44 -8.46 -11.20
C ILE A 247 -3.92 -8.51 -11.36
N GLY A 248 -3.44 -8.57 -12.61
CA GLY A 248 -2.02 -8.52 -12.93
C GLY A 248 -1.59 -7.10 -13.31
N SER A 249 -0.37 -6.72 -12.91
CA SER A 249 0.26 -5.47 -13.35
C SER A 249 0.78 -5.58 -14.79
N TRP A 250 1.28 -4.46 -15.31
CA TRP A 250 2.20 -4.49 -16.46
C TRP A 250 3.47 -5.30 -16.16
N GLY A 251 4.22 -5.60 -17.21
CA GLY A 251 5.36 -6.51 -17.08
C GLY A 251 6.51 -5.94 -16.23
N TYR A 252 7.36 -6.81 -15.68
CA TYR A 252 8.55 -6.44 -14.89
C TYR A 252 9.45 -5.42 -15.61
N SER A 253 9.57 -5.53 -16.93
CA SER A 253 10.32 -4.58 -17.76
C SER A 253 9.79 -3.15 -17.69
N TYR A 254 8.47 -2.97 -17.53
CA TYR A 254 7.89 -1.63 -17.32
C TYR A 254 8.45 -1.00 -16.04
N PHE A 255 8.47 -1.78 -14.96
CA PHE A 255 9.03 -1.38 -13.67
C PHE A 255 10.57 -1.30 -13.69
N GLY A 256 11.22 -1.68 -14.79
CA GLY A 256 12.67 -1.71 -14.89
C GLY A 256 13.29 -2.78 -13.99
N ILE A 257 12.58 -3.89 -13.79
CA ILE A 257 12.99 -5.01 -12.95
C ILE A 257 13.48 -6.12 -13.86
N GLU A 258 14.73 -6.53 -13.67
CA GLU A 258 15.27 -7.72 -14.32
C GLU A 258 14.90 -8.97 -13.50
N LYS A 259 14.79 -10.11 -14.18
CA LYS A 259 14.46 -11.39 -13.54
C LYS A 259 15.51 -11.64 -12.43
N GLU A 260 15.07 -11.77 -11.18
CA GLU A 260 15.87 -11.95 -9.94
C GLU A 260 16.11 -10.69 -9.09
N ASP A 261 15.67 -9.50 -9.53
CA ASP A 261 15.75 -8.29 -8.69
C ASP A 261 14.52 -8.19 -7.76
N PHE A 262 14.76 -8.30 -6.45
CA PHE A 262 13.72 -8.17 -5.44
C PHE A 262 13.42 -6.69 -5.23
N SER A 263 12.30 -6.22 -5.79
CA SER A 263 11.81 -4.86 -5.57
C SER A 263 10.71 -4.85 -4.53
N GLU A 264 10.70 -3.81 -3.69
CA GLU A 264 9.54 -3.48 -2.87
C GLU A 264 8.36 -3.16 -3.80
N VAL A 265 7.26 -3.88 -3.63
CA VAL A 265 6.04 -3.74 -4.43
C VAL A 265 4.91 -3.38 -3.50
N THR A 266 4.23 -2.30 -3.82
CA THR A 266 3.02 -1.86 -3.13
C THR A 266 1.86 -1.88 -4.11
N VAL A 267 0.73 -2.43 -3.68
CA VAL A 267 -0.52 -2.42 -4.44
C VAL A 267 -1.60 -1.71 -3.66
N MET A 268 -2.32 -0.83 -4.34
CA MET A 268 -3.43 -0.08 -3.79
C MET A 268 -4.68 -0.24 -4.67
N VAL A 269 -5.81 -0.63 -4.09
CA VAL A 269 -7.12 -0.51 -4.73
C VAL A 269 -7.72 0.86 -4.42
N ASP A 270 -8.51 1.38 -5.36
CA ASP A 270 -9.06 2.73 -5.40
C ASP A 270 -8.06 3.83 -4.97
N PRO A 271 -6.94 3.97 -5.71
CA PRO A 271 -5.88 4.88 -5.31
C PRO A 271 -6.32 6.35 -5.21
N LEU A 272 -7.41 6.73 -5.89
CA LEU A 272 -7.94 8.08 -5.95
C LEU A 272 -9.08 8.34 -4.96
N ASN A 273 -9.53 7.34 -4.18
CA ASN A 273 -10.75 7.44 -3.34
C ASN A 273 -12.01 7.81 -4.14
N GLU A 274 -12.13 7.32 -5.37
CA GLU A 274 -13.34 7.56 -6.16
C GLU A 274 -14.56 6.81 -5.59
N ILE A 275 -14.30 5.72 -4.88
CA ILE A 275 -15.26 4.93 -4.11
C ILE A 275 -15.01 5.22 -2.64
N VAL A 276 -16.05 5.65 -1.93
CA VAL A 276 -15.95 5.86 -0.48
C VAL A 276 -16.24 4.55 0.21
N GLU A 277 -15.23 4.02 0.88
CA GLU A 277 -15.26 2.67 1.45
C GLU A 277 -15.43 2.70 2.98
N PHE A 278 -15.87 1.57 3.55
CA PHE A 278 -15.97 1.44 4.99
C PHE A 278 -14.60 1.31 5.64
N ASN A 279 -13.63 0.65 5.01
CA ASN A 279 -12.32 0.40 5.61
C ASN A 279 -11.16 0.74 4.66
N GLU A 280 -10.86 2.04 4.56
CA GLU A 280 -9.78 2.56 3.72
C GLU A 280 -8.37 2.08 4.12
N ASP A 281 -8.20 1.55 5.33
CA ASP A 281 -6.90 1.05 5.81
C ASP A 281 -6.53 -0.31 5.20
N ASN A 282 -7.47 -0.98 4.51
CA ASN A 282 -7.25 -2.30 3.92
C ASN A 282 -7.04 -2.27 2.39
N ASN A 283 -7.07 -1.07 1.81
CA ASN A 283 -6.97 -0.85 0.38
C ASN A 283 -5.52 -0.96 -0.13
N GLU A 284 -4.53 -1.05 0.76
CA GLU A 284 -3.11 -1.09 0.40
C GLU A 284 -2.42 -2.32 1.02
N MET A 285 -1.56 -2.97 0.24
CA MET A 285 -0.70 -4.04 0.72
C MET A 285 0.66 -4.00 0.02
N GLY A 286 1.73 -4.15 0.80
CA GLY A 286 3.08 -4.40 0.32
C GLY A 286 3.36 -5.90 0.21
N LEU A 287 4.23 -6.28 -0.72
CA LEU A 287 4.77 -7.62 -0.80
C LEU A 287 5.86 -7.76 0.28
N ALA A 288 5.55 -8.43 1.39
CA ALA A 288 6.50 -8.62 2.49
C ALA A 288 7.72 -9.41 2.00
N GLU A 289 8.93 -8.98 2.38
CA GLU A 289 10.14 -9.76 2.19
C GLU A 289 10.06 -11.04 3.03
N ASP A 290 9.61 -12.14 2.41
CA ASP A 290 9.90 -13.46 2.93
C ASP A 290 10.48 -14.31 1.81
N LYS A 291 11.78 -14.58 1.98
CA LYS A 291 12.66 -15.65 1.47
C LYS A 291 12.28 -16.40 0.19
N PRO A 292 13.28 -16.74 -0.65
CA PRO A 292 13.08 -17.32 -1.99
C PRO A 292 12.13 -18.52 -1.96
N MET A 293 11.08 -18.47 -2.80
CA MET A 293 10.27 -19.64 -3.11
C MET A 293 11.15 -20.69 -3.77
N LEU A 294 11.62 -21.65 -2.98
CA LEU A 294 11.89 -22.99 -3.46
C LEU A 294 10.61 -23.55 -4.08
N PRO A 295 10.69 -24.27 -5.21
CA PRO A 295 9.51 -24.89 -5.82
C PRO A 295 8.86 -25.87 -4.85
N ALA A 296 7.53 -25.81 -4.76
CA ALA A 296 6.71 -26.65 -3.89
C ALA A 296 7.02 -28.15 -4.11
N TYR A 297 7.38 -28.83 -3.03
CA TYR A 297 7.51 -30.28 -2.96
C TYR A 297 6.11 -30.92 -2.86
N ASP A 298 5.91 -32.04 -3.56
CA ASP A 298 4.71 -32.86 -3.56
C ASP A 298 4.66 -33.73 -2.28
N GLU A 299 3.68 -33.49 -1.42
CA GLU A 299 3.46 -34.19 -0.14
C GLU A 299 2.76 -35.56 -0.27
N THR A 300 3.19 -36.40 -1.21
CA THR A 300 2.61 -37.74 -1.37
C THR A 300 3.61 -38.91 -1.38
N LYS A 301 4.71 -38.85 -0.59
CA LYS A 301 5.52 -40.04 -0.29
C LYS A 301 6.04 -40.06 1.15
N VAL A 302 5.31 -40.76 2.02
CA VAL A 302 5.81 -41.26 3.32
C VAL A 302 6.68 -42.49 3.02
N ASP A 303 7.96 -42.45 3.43
CA ASP A 303 8.61 -43.52 4.20
C ASP A 303 10.13 -43.32 4.32
N ASN A 304 10.60 -43.40 5.57
CA ASN A 304 11.96 -43.69 6.03
C ASN A 304 13.07 -42.62 5.88
N LYS A 305 13.34 -41.96 7.01
CA LYS A 305 14.63 -41.33 7.32
C LYS A 305 15.70 -42.43 7.43
N PRO A 306 16.79 -42.34 6.66
CA PRO A 306 18.07 -42.04 7.31
C PRO A 306 18.87 -40.96 6.57
N MET A 307 19.73 -40.31 7.35
CA MET A 307 20.69 -39.26 6.97
C MET A 307 21.31 -39.46 5.58
N LEU A 308 21.41 -38.39 4.79
CA LEU A 308 22.42 -38.32 3.75
C LEU A 308 23.17 -36.97 3.74
N PRO A 309 24.47 -37.01 3.37
CA PRO A 309 25.36 -35.86 3.28
C PRO A 309 25.07 -35.01 2.03
N ALA A 310 25.73 -33.85 1.98
CA ALA A 310 25.68 -32.81 0.96
C ALA A 310 25.48 -33.32 -0.48
N TYR A 311 24.56 -32.68 -1.22
CA TYR A 311 24.39 -32.88 -2.66
C TYR A 311 24.82 -31.64 -3.44
N ASP A 312 25.42 -31.97 -4.58
CA ASP A 312 26.16 -31.17 -5.55
C ASP A 312 25.22 -30.66 -6.66
N GLU A 313 25.44 -29.42 -7.08
CA GLU A 313 24.66 -28.76 -8.13
C GLU A 313 25.22 -29.15 -9.50
N THR A 314 24.42 -29.79 -10.37
CA THR A 314 24.45 -29.49 -11.81
C THR A 314 23.32 -30.15 -12.62
N LYS A 315 22.62 -29.30 -13.38
CA LYS A 315 21.80 -29.53 -14.61
C LYS A 315 20.38 -30.10 -14.46
N VAL A 316 19.36 -29.32 -14.86
CA VAL A 316 18.30 -29.72 -15.83
C VAL A 316 17.71 -28.46 -16.55
N GLU A 317 17.38 -28.64 -17.82
CA GLU A 317 17.04 -27.69 -18.89
C GLU A 317 15.65 -27.02 -18.82
N ASN A 318 15.55 -25.80 -19.36
CA ASN A 318 14.34 -24.98 -19.48
C ASN A 318 13.32 -25.56 -20.48
N LYS A 319 12.10 -25.89 -20.02
CA LYS A 319 10.90 -25.97 -20.86
C LYS A 319 9.86 -24.94 -20.41
N PRO A 320 9.23 -24.18 -21.33
CA PRO A 320 8.20 -23.20 -20.97
C PRO A 320 6.93 -23.91 -20.49
N MET A 321 6.43 -23.56 -19.30
CA MET A 321 5.17 -24.06 -18.74
C MET A 321 3.98 -23.40 -19.47
N LEU A 322 3.12 -24.22 -20.07
CA LEU A 322 1.82 -23.82 -20.59
C LEU A 322 0.77 -23.80 -19.45
N PRO A 323 -0.23 -22.90 -19.49
CA PRO A 323 -1.32 -22.88 -18.52
C PRO A 323 -2.21 -24.13 -18.63
N ALA A 324 -2.73 -24.59 -17.49
CA ALA A 324 -3.51 -25.82 -17.36
C ALA A 324 -4.97 -25.67 -17.84
N TYR A 325 -5.51 -26.76 -18.41
CA TYR A 325 -6.93 -26.96 -18.75
C TYR A 325 -7.77 -27.27 -17.49
N ASP A 326 -9.07 -26.93 -17.50
CA ASP A 326 -10.06 -27.52 -16.58
C ASP A 326 -10.27 -28.99 -16.92
N ASP A 327 -10.09 -29.89 -15.94
CA ASP A 327 -10.20 -31.34 -16.10
C ASP A 327 -11.64 -31.85 -16.27
N SER A 328 -12.64 -30.97 -16.14
CA SER A 328 -14.05 -31.35 -16.20
C SER A 328 -14.78 -30.97 -17.48
N ASN A 329 -14.25 -30.07 -18.33
CA ASN A 329 -14.93 -29.64 -19.57
C ASN A 329 -14.01 -29.28 -20.75
N GLY A 330 -12.68 -29.42 -20.65
CA GLY A 330 -11.75 -29.13 -21.75
C GLY A 330 -11.72 -27.66 -22.19
N LYS A 331 -12.27 -26.75 -21.37
CA LYS A 331 -12.18 -25.30 -21.58
C LYS A 331 -10.98 -24.73 -20.82
N CYS A 332 -10.36 -23.72 -21.41
CA CYS A 332 -9.31 -22.96 -20.76
C CYS A 332 -9.87 -22.15 -19.59
N LEU A 333 -9.35 -22.41 -18.38
CA LEU A 333 -9.75 -21.71 -17.14
C LEU A 333 -9.50 -20.21 -17.23
N ASN A 334 -8.32 -19.85 -17.73
CA ASN A 334 -7.87 -18.47 -17.87
C ASN A 334 -7.12 -18.36 -19.21
N GLY A 335 -7.77 -17.78 -20.22
CA GLY A 335 -7.24 -17.69 -21.58
C GLY A 335 -8.11 -18.36 -22.64
N CYS A 336 -7.69 -18.26 -23.88
CA CYS A 336 -8.43 -18.73 -25.04
C CYS A 336 -7.99 -20.12 -25.46
N ASP A 337 -8.95 -20.95 -25.82
CA ASP A 337 -8.65 -22.21 -26.49
C ASP A 337 -8.33 -21.94 -27.97
N PHE A 338 -7.14 -22.32 -28.39
CA PHE A 338 -6.70 -22.22 -29.78
C PHE A 338 -5.86 -23.43 -30.16
N GLN A 339 -6.35 -24.22 -31.11
CA GLN A 339 -5.72 -25.47 -31.55
C GLN A 339 -5.42 -26.44 -30.40
N ASN A 340 -6.37 -26.58 -29.46
CA ASN A 340 -6.22 -27.47 -28.30
C ASN A 340 -5.00 -27.09 -27.43
N LYS A 341 -4.71 -25.77 -27.37
CA LYS A 341 -3.81 -25.14 -26.41
C LYS A 341 -4.49 -23.95 -25.77
N CYS A 342 -4.31 -23.82 -24.46
CA CYS A 342 -4.71 -22.61 -23.75
C CYS A 342 -3.68 -21.51 -23.94
N LEU A 343 -4.13 -20.42 -24.55
CA LEU A 343 -3.35 -19.21 -24.74
C LEU A 343 -3.74 -18.19 -23.68
N PRO A 344 -2.79 -17.54 -22.99
CA PRO A 344 -3.14 -16.47 -22.07
C PRO A 344 -3.78 -15.29 -22.80
N VAL A 345 -4.64 -14.54 -22.10
CA VAL A 345 -5.24 -13.28 -22.60
C VAL A 345 -4.13 -12.32 -23.06
N GLY A 346 -4.36 -11.64 -24.19
CA GLY A 346 -3.37 -10.79 -24.86
C GLY A 346 -2.41 -11.54 -25.77
N THR A 347 -2.44 -12.88 -25.81
CA THR A 347 -1.62 -13.66 -26.77
C THR A 347 -2.07 -13.37 -28.19
N LYS A 348 -1.13 -12.89 -29.02
CA LYS A 348 -1.35 -12.64 -30.43
C LYS A 348 -0.91 -13.81 -31.27
N ILE A 349 -1.70 -14.15 -32.28
CA ILE A 349 -1.40 -15.18 -33.26
C ILE A 349 -1.64 -14.63 -34.65
N LYS A 350 -0.68 -14.85 -35.54
CA LYS A 350 -0.89 -14.62 -36.96
C LYS A 350 -1.62 -15.82 -37.55
N SER A 351 -2.86 -15.63 -37.98
CA SER A 351 -3.64 -16.64 -38.69
C SER A 351 -3.77 -16.21 -40.16
N GLY A 352 -2.79 -16.57 -40.98
CA GLY A 352 -2.74 -16.14 -42.38
C GLY A 352 -2.35 -14.66 -42.53
N ARG A 353 -3.22 -13.85 -43.15
CA ARG A 353 -3.00 -12.40 -43.34
C ARG A 353 -3.53 -11.54 -42.19
N ASP A 354 -4.37 -12.11 -41.33
CA ASP A 354 -5.04 -11.38 -40.26
C ASP A 354 -4.42 -11.73 -38.91
N GLY A 355 -4.24 -10.70 -38.06
CA GLY A 355 -3.85 -10.88 -36.67
C GLY A 355 -5.06 -11.30 -35.84
N LEU A 356 -4.90 -12.33 -35.00
CA LEU A 356 -5.85 -12.66 -33.94
C LEU A 356 -5.20 -12.40 -32.58
N PHE A 357 -6.00 -12.06 -31.59
CA PHE A 357 -5.55 -12.00 -30.21
C PHE A 357 -6.55 -12.69 -29.28
N CYS A 358 -6.05 -13.21 -28.18
CA CYS A 358 -6.89 -13.74 -27.12
C CYS A 358 -7.49 -12.59 -26.30
N ASN A 359 -8.81 -12.40 -26.34
CA ASN A 359 -9.51 -11.32 -25.66
C ASN A 359 -9.83 -11.65 -24.19
N TRP A 360 -10.35 -10.67 -23.44
CA TRP A 360 -10.71 -10.81 -22.03
C TRP A 360 -11.92 -11.72 -21.76
N ASN A 361 -12.67 -12.08 -22.80
CA ASN A 361 -13.79 -13.02 -22.73
C ASN A 361 -13.33 -14.48 -22.95
N ASN A 362 -12.01 -14.73 -22.97
CA ASN A 362 -11.41 -16.03 -23.29
C ASN A 362 -11.73 -16.51 -24.72
N GLU A 363 -11.93 -15.59 -25.65
CA GLU A 363 -12.21 -15.87 -27.07
C GLU A 363 -11.12 -15.27 -27.99
N MET A 364 -10.84 -15.94 -29.09
CA MET A 364 -9.95 -15.40 -30.12
C MET A 364 -10.70 -14.35 -30.94
N ALA A 365 -10.22 -13.11 -30.93
CA ALA A 365 -10.80 -11.97 -31.65
C ALA A 365 -9.82 -11.45 -32.71
N PRO A 366 -10.31 -10.85 -33.81
CA PRO A 366 -9.45 -10.18 -34.80
C PRO A 366 -8.80 -8.94 -34.21
N GLN A 367 -7.55 -8.70 -34.60
CA GLN A 367 -6.86 -7.44 -34.31
C GLN A 367 -7.45 -6.31 -35.17
N LEU A 368 -7.56 -5.15 -34.57
CA LEU A 368 -8.09 -3.91 -35.08
C LEU A 368 -7.02 -3.14 -35.86
N VAL A 369 -7.45 -2.46 -36.93
CA VAL A 369 -6.57 -1.69 -37.81
C VAL A 369 -6.40 -0.25 -37.33
N GLU A 370 -5.46 0.49 -37.93
CA GLU A 370 -5.20 1.90 -37.59
C GLU A 370 -6.49 2.75 -37.62
N GLY A 371 -6.74 3.52 -36.56
CA GLY A 371 -7.87 4.42 -36.40
C GLY A 371 -9.11 3.82 -35.73
N GLU A 372 -9.19 2.50 -35.60
CA GLU A 372 -10.30 1.83 -34.92
C GLU A 372 -10.24 1.99 -33.40
N SER A 373 -11.41 1.97 -32.76
CA SER A 373 -11.53 2.14 -31.31
C SER A 373 -11.02 0.91 -30.57
N CYS A 374 -10.06 1.11 -29.67
CA CYS A 374 -9.43 0.04 -28.90
C CYS A 374 -9.43 0.38 -27.40
N GLN A 375 -9.32 -0.65 -26.56
CA GLN A 375 -9.12 -0.48 -25.11
C GLN A 375 -7.72 -0.84 -24.64
N ASN A 376 -7.03 -1.74 -25.36
CA ASN A 376 -5.68 -2.18 -25.03
C ASN A 376 -4.80 -2.38 -26.28
N ASN A 377 -3.49 -2.45 -26.06
CA ASN A 377 -2.50 -2.55 -27.13
C ASN A 377 -2.60 -3.83 -27.97
N TYR A 378 -3.01 -4.95 -27.37
CA TYR A 378 -3.07 -6.24 -28.06
C TYR A 378 -4.22 -6.30 -29.06
N GLU A 379 -5.25 -5.46 -28.88
CA GLU A 379 -6.34 -5.30 -29.85
C GLU A 379 -5.81 -4.73 -31.17
N CYS A 380 -4.78 -3.89 -31.18
CA CYS A 380 -4.31 -3.24 -32.41
C CYS A 380 -3.25 -4.07 -33.14
N GLU A 381 -3.32 -4.11 -34.48
CA GLU A 381 -2.27 -4.70 -35.32
C GLU A 381 -0.90 -4.04 -35.04
N SER A 382 -0.89 -2.71 -34.86
CA SER A 382 0.29 -1.90 -34.52
C SER A 382 0.79 -2.09 -33.07
N ASN A 383 0.11 -2.92 -32.28
CA ASN A 383 0.35 -3.11 -30.86
C ASN A 383 0.27 -1.83 -30.02
N SER A 384 -0.48 -0.84 -30.49
CA SER A 384 -0.46 0.51 -29.92
C SER A 384 -1.85 1.13 -29.94
N CYS A 385 -2.47 1.14 -28.77
CA CYS A 385 -3.75 1.77 -28.51
C CYS A 385 -3.51 3.06 -27.72
N MET A 386 -3.79 4.22 -28.31
CA MET A 386 -3.62 5.52 -27.66
C MET A 386 -4.88 6.36 -27.76
N SER A 387 -5.29 6.95 -26.64
CA SER A 387 -6.55 7.74 -26.56
C SER A 387 -7.77 6.97 -27.09
N GLY A 388 -7.80 5.66 -26.85
CA GLY A 388 -8.87 4.77 -27.30
C GLY A 388 -8.86 4.46 -28.80
N LYS A 389 -7.76 4.70 -29.53
CA LYS A 389 -7.64 4.37 -30.96
C LYS A 389 -6.34 3.66 -31.31
N CYS A 390 -6.39 2.76 -32.28
CA CYS A 390 -5.20 2.08 -32.79
C CYS A 390 -4.34 3.04 -33.61
N MET A 391 -3.05 3.14 -33.28
CA MET A 391 -2.11 4.09 -33.86
C MET A 391 -0.86 3.37 -34.34
N ASP A 392 -0.31 3.71 -35.49
CA ASP A 392 1.00 3.25 -35.92
C ASP A 392 2.08 4.26 -35.49
N LEU A 393 2.70 4.02 -34.32
CA LEU A 393 3.73 4.93 -33.80
C LEU A 393 4.97 4.97 -34.69
N GLU A 394 5.33 3.87 -35.35
CA GLU A 394 6.52 3.85 -36.21
C GLU A 394 6.30 4.76 -37.43
N LYS A 395 5.12 4.67 -38.03
CA LYS A 395 4.71 5.57 -39.12
C LYS A 395 4.63 7.04 -38.68
N GLN A 396 4.07 7.34 -37.50
CA GLN A 396 4.00 8.72 -37.01
C GLN A 396 5.37 9.32 -36.70
N LEU A 397 6.29 8.53 -36.13
CA LEU A 397 7.66 8.97 -35.88
C LEU A 397 8.40 9.25 -37.20
N GLN A 398 8.22 8.41 -38.22
CA GLN A 398 8.80 8.64 -39.54
C GLN A 398 8.23 9.91 -40.21
N GLU A 399 6.94 10.16 -40.08
CA GLU A 399 6.30 11.38 -40.60
C GLU A 399 6.81 12.64 -39.88
N GLN A 400 6.97 12.60 -38.55
CA GLN A 400 7.52 13.72 -37.77
C GLN A 400 8.99 14.01 -38.12
N GLN A 401 9.81 12.98 -38.26
CA GLN A 401 11.22 13.14 -38.68
C GLN A 401 11.33 13.74 -40.09
N ASN A 402 10.47 13.29 -41.02
CA ASN A 402 10.43 13.86 -42.36
C ASN A 402 9.98 15.33 -42.38
N LEU A 403 9.07 15.71 -41.48
CA LEU A 403 8.61 17.09 -41.36
C LEU A 403 9.69 18.00 -40.76
N LEU A 404 10.41 17.51 -39.74
CA LEU A 404 11.56 18.21 -39.17
C LEU A 404 12.68 18.41 -40.21
N ASN A 405 13.00 17.35 -40.97
CA ASN A 405 14.01 17.43 -42.04
C ASN A 405 13.63 18.45 -43.12
N LYS A 406 12.34 18.56 -43.47
CA LYS A 406 11.85 19.59 -44.39
C LYS A 406 11.98 21.00 -43.81
N ILE A 407 11.69 21.19 -42.52
CA ILE A 407 11.84 22.50 -41.84
C ILE A 407 13.32 22.91 -41.77
N LEU A 408 14.21 21.99 -41.39
CA LEU A 408 15.65 22.24 -41.34
C LEU A 408 16.19 22.58 -42.74
N SER A 409 15.78 21.83 -43.77
CA SER A 409 16.17 22.11 -45.15
C SER A 409 15.66 23.48 -45.65
N TRP A 410 14.49 23.93 -45.16
CA TRP A 410 13.97 25.26 -45.47
C TRP A 410 14.76 26.36 -44.75
N LEU A 411 15.11 26.17 -43.47
CA LEU A 411 15.93 27.11 -42.70
C LEU A 411 17.34 27.25 -43.29
N ASP A 412 17.97 26.14 -43.69
CA ASP A 412 19.29 26.16 -44.33
C ASP A 412 19.29 26.99 -45.62
N ASN A 413 18.23 26.90 -46.42
CA ASN A 413 18.09 27.71 -47.64
C ASN A 413 17.77 29.19 -47.36
N PHE A 414 17.29 29.53 -46.16
CA PHE A 414 16.93 30.90 -45.78
C PHE A 414 18.12 31.68 -45.21
N PHE A 415 19.04 31.01 -44.51
CA PHE A 415 20.22 31.65 -43.88
C PHE A 415 21.50 31.64 -44.74
N VAL A 416 21.48 30.98 -45.91
CA VAL A 416 22.62 30.90 -46.84
C VAL A 416 22.46 31.88 -48.02
N ARG A 417 21.72 32.98 -47.84
CA ARG A 417 21.62 34.07 -48.84
C ARG A 417 22.20 35.39 -48.36
#